data_AF-A0A530RCR6-F1
#
_entry.id   AF-A0A530RCR6-F1
#
_cell.length_a   1.000
_cell.length_b   1.000
_cell.length_c   1.000
_cell.angle_alpha   90.00
_cell.angle_beta   90.00
_cell.angle_gamma   90.00
#
_symmetry.space_group_name_H-M   'P 1'
#
loop_
_entity.id
_entity.type
_entity.pdbx_description
1 polymer ?
#
loop_
_entity_poly.entity_id
_entity_poly.type
_entity_poly.pdbx_seq_one_letter_code
_entity_poly.pdbx_strand_id
1 'polypeptide(L)'
;GKSTLLEAIGALAGYDEAGGGKGYMPIDHSRAIDKSGAALAATMRGHWLPKVTAGWFFRAESFYSVARYLDQAALDSGAAPPDFLSWSHGEGFIRFFEERCRRQGIYILDEPESALSPTRQIELIRMLRRMDLSGTAQVIMATHSPLLMACPGARLFRISLFGLDLTDFHDTDHFRMMRSFCNDPDGFLAEALYEDEA
;
A
#
# COMPACT_ATOMS: atom_id res chain seq x y z
N GLY A 1 5.19 -10.22 -8.88
CA GLY A 1 5.43 -10.10 -7.42
C GLY A 1 4.19 -9.57 -6.71
N LYS A 2 4.31 -9.09 -5.46
CA LYS A 2 3.19 -8.48 -4.70
C LYS A 2 2.62 -7.25 -5.43
N SER A 3 3.49 -6.33 -5.85
CA SER A 3 3.12 -5.12 -6.60
C SER A 3 2.40 -5.44 -7.91
N THR A 4 2.90 -6.40 -8.71
CA THR A 4 2.24 -6.85 -9.94
C THR A 4 0.81 -7.36 -9.72
N LEU A 5 0.58 -8.06 -8.60
CA LEU A 5 -0.77 -8.54 -8.25
C LEU A 5 -1.69 -7.36 -7.89
N LEU A 6 -1.18 -6.38 -7.13
CA LEU A 6 -1.92 -5.17 -6.80
C LEU A 6 -2.26 -4.34 -8.04
N GLU A 7 -1.31 -4.18 -8.96
CA GLU A 7 -1.50 -3.51 -10.24
C GLU A 7 -2.60 -4.18 -11.06
N ALA A 8 -2.60 -5.52 -11.14
CA ALA A 8 -3.64 -6.26 -11.84
C ALA A 8 -5.03 -6.07 -11.20
N ILE A 9 -5.10 -6.06 -9.86
CA ILE A 9 -6.34 -5.77 -9.12
C ILE A 9 -6.79 -4.32 -9.37
N GLY A 10 -5.85 -3.36 -9.35
CA GLY A 10 -6.10 -1.95 -9.62
C GLY A 10 -6.68 -1.72 -11.01
N ALA A 11 -6.07 -2.35 -12.04
CA ALA A 11 -6.56 -2.31 -13.41
C ALA A 11 -7.98 -2.89 -13.53
N LEU A 12 -8.28 -4.02 -12.87
CA LEU A 12 -9.63 -4.59 -12.87
C LEU A 12 -10.67 -3.69 -12.19
N ALA A 13 -10.28 -2.99 -11.11
CA ALA A 13 -11.10 -2.01 -10.41
C ALA A 13 -11.31 -0.71 -11.22
N GLY A 14 -10.51 -0.49 -12.26
CA GLY A 14 -10.59 0.68 -13.15
C GLY A 14 -9.78 1.88 -12.65
N TYR A 15 -8.75 1.63 -11.83
CA TYR A 15 -7.72 2.61 -11.53
C TYR A 15 -6.64 2.61 -12.60
N ASP A 16 -5.98 3.75 -12.79
CA ASP A 16 -4.83 3.87 -13.67
C ASP A 16 -3.59 3.20 -13.03
N GLU A 17 -2.70 2.65 -13.86
CA GLU A 17 -1.53 1.87 -13.45
C GLU A 17 -0.52 2.71 -12.65
N ALA A 18 -0.56 4.03 -12.83
CA ALA A 18 0.30 5.00 -12.14
C ALA A 18 -0.11 5.32 -10.68
N GLY A 19 -1.22 4.74 -10.20
CA GLY A 19 -1.80 5.08 -8.90
C GLY A 19 -2.68 6.34 -8.93
N GLY A 20 -3.65 6.40 -8.02
CA GLY A 20 -4.62 7.50 -7.93
C GLY A 20 -6.10 7.06 -7.95
N GLY A 21 -7.00 8.04 -7.90
CA GLY A 21 -8.44 7.85 -8.11
C GLY A 21 -8.81 7.78 -9.60
N LYS A 22 -10.04 7.39 -9.92
CA LYS A 22 -10.51 7.32 -11.32
C LYS A 22 -10.44 8.71 -11.99
N GLY A 23 -9.68 8.82 -13.09
CA GLY A 23 -9.42 10.08 -13.80
C GLY A 23 -8.14 10.81 -13.37
N TYR A 24 -7.32 10.17 -12.53
CA TYR A 24 -6.05 10.69 -12.07
C TYR A 24 -4.92 10.21 -13.00
N MET A 25 -4.31 11.12 -13.76
CA MET A 25 -3.08 10.87 -14.51
C MET A 25 -1.95 11.66 -13.84
N PRO A 26 -1.09 11.02 -13.00
CA PRO A 26 0.14 11.65 -12.60
C PRO A 26 0.96 11.91 -13.87
N ILE A 27 1.32 13.16 -14.10
CA ILE A 27 2.27 13.53 -15.14
C ILE A 27 3.59 12.86 -14.73
N ASP A 28 4.09 12.01 -15.62
CA ASP A 28 5.40 11.35 -15.62
C ASP A 28 5.53 9.93 -15.01
N HIS A 29 4.64 9.01 -15.42
CA HIS A 29 4.94 7.57 -15.42
C HIS A 29 4.74 6.89 -16.79
N SER A 30 4.74 7.66 -17.89
CA SER A 30 4.72 7.11 -19.27
C SER A 30 5.96 6.25 -19.61
N ARG A 31 6.94 6.16 -18.70
CA ARG A 31 8.13 5.32 -18.79
C ARG A 31 8.14 4.09 -17.88
N ALA A 32 7.17 3.94 -16.98
CA ALA A 32 6.98 2.69 -16.23
C ALA A 32 6.14 1.73 -17.10
N ILE A 33 6.74 1.28 -18.21
CA ILE A 33 6.16 0.23 -19.04
C ILE A 33 6.38 -1.09 -18.29
N ASP A 34 5.60 -1.35 -17.24
CA ASP A 34 5.52 -2.70 -16.68
C ASP A 34 4.33 -3.42 -17.32
N LYS A 35 4.57 -4.02 -18.49
CA LYS A 35 3.59 -4.82 -19.25
C LYS A 35 3.01 -5.99 -18.45
N SER A 36 3.57 -6.30 -17.27
CA SER A 36 3.22 -7.48 -16.49
C SER A 36 1.87 -7.36 -15.76
N GLY A 37 1.55 -6.20 -15.17
CA GLY A 37 0.29 -5.97 -14.45
C GLY A 37 -0.93 -6.04 -15.37
N ALA A 38 -0.88 -5.33 -16.51
CA ALA A 38 -1.93 -5.34 -17.52
C ALA A 38 -2.20 -6.73 -18.11
N ALA A 39 -1.13 -7.49 -18.39
CA ALA A 39 -1.23 -8.84 -18.91
C ALA A 39 -1.87 -9.79 -17.88
N LEU A 40 -1.49 -9.66 -16.60
CA LEU A 40 -2.09 -10.44 -15.52
C LEU A 40 -3.57 -10.08 -15.33
N ALA A 41 -3.92 -8.79 -15.36
CA ALA A 41 -5.31 -8.32 -15.27
C ALA A 41 -6.21 -8.95 -16.34
N ALA A 42 -5.73 -9.11 -17.57
CA ALA A 42 -6.48 -9.74 -18.66
C ALA A 42 -6.78 -11.23 -18.42
N THR A 43 -6.00 -11.90 -17.56
CA THR A 43 -6.20 -13.31 -17.18
C THR A 43 -7.00 -13.49 -15.90
N MET A 44 -7.20 -12.41 -15.13
CA MET A 44 -7.94 -12.44 -13.87
C MET A 44 -9.40 -12.06 -14.08
N ARG A 45 -10.29 -12.65 -13.27
CA ARG A 45 -11.72 -12.31 -13.30
C ARG A 45 -12.18 -11.86 -11.92
N GLY A 46 -12.32 -10.54 -11.75
CA GLY A 46 -12.93 -9.95 -10.56
C GLY A 46 -14.39 -10.37 -10.40
N HIS A 47 -14.75 -10.93 -9.25
CA HIS A 47 -16.14 -11.18 -8.87
C HIS A 47 -16.55 -10.19 -7.78
N TRP A 48 -17.34 -9.19 -8.16
CA TRP A 48 -17.95 -8.23 -7.24
C TRP A 48 -19.23 -7.65 -7.85
N LEU A 49 -20.24 -7.41 -7.01
CA LEU A 49 -21.51 -6.78 -7.38
C LEU A 49 -21.98 -5.90 -6.21
N PRO A 50 -22.26 -4.59 -6.43
CA PRO A 50 -21.97 -3.80 -7.64
C PRO A 50 -20.46 -3.56 -7.81
N LYS A 51 -20.03 -3.21 -9.03
CA LYS A 51 -18.63 -2.83 -9.30
C LYS A 51 -18.30 -1.50 -8.62
N VAL A 52 -17.67 -1.59 -7.45
CA VAL A 52 -17.15 -0.43 -6.72
C VAL A 52 -15.91 0.06 -7.46
N THR A 53 -16.02 1.20 -8.15
CA THR A 53 -14.88 1.89 -8.80
C THR A 53 -14.45 3.14 -8.05
N ALA A 54 -15.11 3.44 -6.92
CA ALA A 54 -14.71 4.52 -6.02
C ALA A 54 -13.61 3.98 -5.09
N GLY A 55 -12.60 4.79 -4.80
CA GLY A 55 -11.45 4.41 -3.99
C GLY A 55 -10.14 4.92 -4.58
N TRP A 56 -9.03 4.36 -4.14
CA TRP A 56 -7.69 4.88 -4.44
C TRP A 56 -6.66 3.75 -4.50
N PHE A 57 -5.74 3.83 -5.45
CA PHE A 57 -4.51 3.05 -5.46
C PHE A 57 -3.34 3.93 -5.00
N PHE A 58 -2.78 3.63 -3.85
CA PHE A 58 -1.63 4.31 -3.26
C PHE A 58 -0.38 3.45 -3.42
N ARG A 59 0.62 4.00 -4.10
CA ARG A 59 2.00 3.52 -4.08
C ARG A 59 2.83 4.55 -3.32
N ALA A 60 3.69 4.10 -2.41
CA ALA A 60 4.55 5.01 -1.67
C ALA A 60 5.43 5.87 -2.59
N GLU A 61 5.92 5.30 -3.70
CA GLU A 61 6.74 5.98 -4.71
C GLU A 61 5.95 7.05 -5.48
N SER A 62 4.68 6.77 -5.80
CA SER A 62 3.82 7.66 -6.58
C SER A 62 3.17 8.77 -5.75
N PHE A 63 3.15 8.63 -4.41
CA PHE A 63 2.49 9.57 -3.50
C PHE A 63 2.91 11.01 -3.74
N TYR A 64 4.20 11.24 -3.99
CA TYR A 64 4.72 12.60 -4.17
C TYR A 64 4.34 13.21 -5.52
N SER A 65 4.34 12.42 -6.60
CA SER A 65 3.81 12.82 -7.90
C SER A 65 2.33 13.17 -7.79
N VAL A 66 1.59 12.41 -6.99
CA VAL A 66 0.17 12.64 -6.72
C VAL A 66 -0.06 13.93 -5.91
N ALA A 67 0.69 14.11 -4.82
CA ALA A 67 0.57 15.30 -4.00
C ALA A 67 0.89 16.58 -4.79
N ARG A 68 1.96 16.56 -5.60
CA ARG A 68 2.34 17.68 -6.49
C ARG A 68 1.27 18.03 -7.51
N TYR A 69 0.71 17.03 -8.18
CA TYR A 69 -0.36 17.29 -9.15
C TYR A 69 -1.60 17.88 -8.48
N LEU A 70 -1.94 17.46 -7.26
CA LEU A 70 -3.08 18.02 -6.53
C LEU A 70 -2.87 19.47 -6.11
N ASP A 71 -1.67 19.81 -5.65
CA ASP A 71 -1.32 21.20 -5.35
C ASP A 71 -1.41 22.06 -6.62
N GLN A 72 -0.90 21.55 -7.76
CA GLN A 72 -0.99 22.26 -9.04
C GLN A 72 -2.45 22.40 -9.53
N ALA A 73 -3.25 21.34 -9.46
CA ALA A 73 -4.66 21.39 -9.88
C ALA A 73 -5.50 22.34 -9.00
N ALA A 74 -5.19 22.43 -7.70
CA ALA A 74 -5.82 23.38 -6.80
C ALA A 74 -5.49 24.82 -7.21
N LEU A 75 -4.20 25.12 -7.47
CA LEU A 75 -3.76 26.42 -7.97
C LEU A 75 -4.44 26.78 -9.30
N ASP A 76 -4.52 25.84 -10.24
CA ASP A 76 -5.15 26.04 -11.56
C ASP A 76 -6.65 26.31 -11.44
N SER A 77 -7.31 25.74 -10.42
CA SER A 77 -8.74 25.96 -10.12
C SER A 77 -9.02 27.19 -9.25
N GLY A 78 -7.99 27.93 -8.82
CA GLY A 78 -8.10 29.07 -7.91
C GLY A 78 -8.46 28.67 -6.46
N ALA A 79 -8.32 27.39 -6.10
CA ALA A 79 -8.49 26.91 -4.75
C ALA A 79 -7.17 26.96 -3.98
N ALA A 80 -7.25 27.02 -2.65
CA ALA A 80 -6.05 26.87 -1.82
C ALA A 80 -5.50 25.44 -1.97
N PRO A 81 -4.20 25.26 -2.27
CA PRO A 81 -3.61 23.94 -2.35
C PRO A 81 -3.71 23.25 -0.98
N PRO A 82 -3.97 21.93 -0.96
CA PRO A 82 -4.04 21.18 0.29
C PRO A 82 -2.69 21.09 1.01
N ASP A 83 -1.59 21.44 0.33
CA ASP A 83 -0.25 21.65 0.92
C ASP A 83 0.27 20.40 1.64
N PHE A 84 0.11 19.24 0.98
CA PHE A 84 0.60 17.97 1.53
C PHE A 84 2.13 17.88 1.52
N LEU A 85 2.81 18.74 0.77
CA LEU A 85 4.24 18.73 0.53
C LEU A 85 5.06 19.59 1.51
N SER A 86 4.41 20.48 2.27
CA SER A 86 5.07 21.26 3.32
C SER A 86 5.33 20.45 4.60
N TRP A 87 4.71 19.28 4.73
CA TRP A 87 4.85 18.38 5.87
C TRP A 87 5.93 17.32 5.65
N SER A 88 6.36 16.67 6.75
CA SER A 88 7.24 15.50 6.64
C SER A 88 6.59 14.39 5.80
N HIS A 89 7.40 13.60 5.09
CA HIS A 89 6.97 12.58 4.13
C HIS A 89 5.80 11.71 4.65
N GLY A 90 5.90 11.22 5.88
CA GLY A 90 4.86 10.38 6.48
C GLY A 90 3.62 11.14 6.95
N GLU A 91 3.72 12.42 7.27
CA GLU A 91 2.58 13.22 7.72
C GLU A 91 1.67 13.64 6.56
N GLY A 92 2.26 14.01 5.43
CA GLY A 92 1.51 14.25 4.19
C GLY A 92 0.72 13.00 3.78
N PHE A 93 1.33 11.81 3.86
CA PHE A 93 0.68 10.55 3.53
C PHE A 93 -0.53 10.27 4.43
N ILE A 94 -0.38 10.40 5.76
CA ILE A 94 -1.48 10.16 6.71
C ILE A 94 -2.64 11.12 6.48
N ARG A 95 -2.37 12.42 6.28
CA ARG A 95 -3.42 13.40 5.99
C ARG A 95 -4.15 13.10 4.69
N PHE A 96 -3.39 12.77 3.64
CA PHE A 96 -3.95 12.42 2.35
C PHE A 96 -4.83 11.17 2.42
N PHE A 97 -4.34 10.13 3.10
CA PHE A 97 -5.09 8.90 3.35
C PHE A 97 -6.37 9.21 4.16
N GLU A 98 -6.29 10.08 5.16
CA GLU A 98 -7.45 10.43 6.00
C GLU A 98 -8.55 11.15 5.22
N GLU A 99 -8.17 12.09 4.36
CA GLU A 99 -9.12 12.86 3.57
C GLU A 99 -9.86 11.96 2.56
N ARG A 100 -9.14 11.03 1.93
CA ARG A 100 -9.64 10.24 0.79
C ARG A 100 -10.28 8.92 1.19
N CYS A 101 -9.97 8.40 2.38
CA CYS A 101 -10.52 7.13 2.87
C CYS A 101 -11.85 7.27 3.62
N ARG A 102 -12.53 8.42 3.49
CA ARG A 102 -13.86 8.68 4.10
C ARG A 102 -15.04 8.16 3.29
N ARG A 103 -14.82 7.71 2.06
CA ARG A 103 -15.89 7.31 1.14
C ARG A 103 -15.96 5.78 1.02
N GLN A 104 -17.11 5.28 0.57
CA GLN A 104 -17.22 3.88 0.22
C GLN A 104 -16.30 3.57 -0.97
N GLY A 105 -15.46 2.53 -0.85
CA GLY A 105 -14.49 2.25 -1.90
C GLY A 105 -13.57 1.06 -1.65
N ILE A 106 -12.79 0.74 -2.69
CA ILE A 106 -11.67 -0.19 -2.60
C ILE A 106 -10.36 0.60 -2.56
N TYR A 107 -9.50 0.27 -1.61
CA TYR A 107 -8.27 1.00 -1.32
C TYR A 107 -7.11 0.02 -1.45
N ILE A 108 -6.20 0.33 -2.36
CA ILE A 108 -5.03 -0.50 -2.65
C ILE A 108 -3.80 0.23 -2.12
N LEU A 109 -2.98 -0.44 -1.32
CA LEU A 109 -1.75 0.10 -0.72
C LEU A 109 -0.57 -0.76 -1.12
N ASP A 110 0.43 -0.20 -1.78
CA ASP A 110 1.69 -0.88 -2.09
C ASP A 110 2.83 -0.28 -1.27
N GLU A 111 3.36 -1.12 -0.37
CA GLU A 111 4.49 -0.83 0.52
C GLU A 111 4.41 0.54 1.23
N PRO A 112 3.29 0.85 1.91
CA PRO A 112 3.11 2.16 2.56
C PRO A 112 4.14 2.43 3.66
N GLU A 113 4.75 1.39 4.25
CA GLU A 113 5.82 1.53 5.24
C GLU A 113 7.05 2.27 4.71
N SER A 114 7.31 2.26 3.40
CA SER A 114 8.45 2.95 2.78
C SER A 114 8.39 4.47 2.98
N ALA A 115 7.19 5.02 3.17
CA ALA A 115 6.98 6.44 3.46
C ALA A 115 6.69 6.73 4.95
N LEU A 116 6.61 5.70 5.81
CA LEU A 116 6.09 5.82 7.17
C LEU A 116 7.07 5.33 8.23
N SER A 117 7.36 6.19 9.22
CA SER A 117 8.02 5.75 10.44
C SER A 117 7.15 4.74 11.23
N PRO A 118 7.73 3.92 12.12
CA PRO A 118 6.97 2.94 12.91
C PRO A 118 5.75 3.55 13.62
N THR A 119 5.90 4.72 14.23
CA THR A 119 4.80 5.45 14.88
C THR A 119 3.66 5.78 13.90
N ARG A 120 4.00 6.18 12.67
CA ARG A 120 3.00 6.51 11.63
C ARG A 120 2.36 5.25 11.04
N GLN A 121 3.06 4.12 11.01
CA GLN A 121 2.44 2.84 10.66
C GLN A 121 1.36 2.44 11.68
N ILE A 122 1.57 2.71 12.98
CA ILE A 122 0.52 2.53 14.00
C ILE A 122 -0.69 3.45 13.75
N GLU A 123 -0.47 4.70 13.32
CA GLU A 123 -1.56 5.59 12.93
C GLU A 123 -2.34 5.06 11.73
N LEU A 124 -1.64 4.54 10.70
CA LEU A 124 -2.27 3.88 9.56
C LEU A 124 -3.13 2.69 10.00
N ILE A 125 -2.64 1.83 10.90
CA ILE A 125 -3.42 0.70 11.44
C ILE A 125 -4.72 1.19 12.12
N ARG A 126 -4.66 2.29 12.88
CA ARG A 126 -5.87 2.88 13.48
C ARG A 126 -6.88 3.32 12.43
N MET A 127 -6.42 3.84 11.30
CA MET A 127 -7.29 4.25 10.19
C MET A 127 -7.89 3.05 9.48
N LEU A 128 -7.07 2.04 9.16
CA LEU A 128 -7.50 0.78 8.56
C LEU A 128 -8.58 0.10 9.42
N ARG A 129 -8.39 0.09 10.74
CA ARG A 129 -9.38 -0.48 11.67
C ARG A 129 -10.70 0.30 11.66
N ARG A 130 -10.67 1.64 11.54
CA ARG A 130 -11.90 2.44 11.41
C ARG A 130 -12.63 2.16 10.09
N MET A 131 -11.88 1.97 9.01
CA MET A 131 -12.43 1.64 7.69
C MET A 131 -13.07 0.23 7.67
N ASP A 132 -12.42 -0.74 8.30
CA ASP A 132 -12.96 -2.10 8.46
C ASP A 132 -14.27 -2.07 9.26
N LEU A 133 -14.29 -1.36 10.40
CA LEU A 133 -15.48 -1.24 11.24
C LEU A 133 -16.63 -0.45 10.59
N SER A 134 -16.35 0.44 9.61
CA SER A 134 -17.42 1.15 8.91
C SER A 134 -18.18 0.26 7.93
N GLY A 135 -17.61 -0.87 7.51
CA GLY A 135 -18.22 -1.81 6.56
C GLY A 135 -18.40 -1.25 5.15
N THR A 136 -17.82 -0.08 4.86
CA THR A 136 -17.95 0.62 3.58
C THR A 136 -16.67 0.61 2.76
N ALA A 137 -15.57 0.08 3.29
CA ALA A 137 -14.28 0.08 2.62
C ALA A 137 -13.67 -1.32 2.58
N GLN A 138 -13.04 -1.65 1.46
CA GLN A 138 -12.18 -2.82 1.34
C GLN A 138 -10.74 -2.34 1.14
N VAL A 139 -9.81 -2.83 1.96
CA VAL A 139 -8.39 -2.53 1.81
C VAL A 139 -7.65 -3.78 1.34
N ILE A 140 -6.82 -3.62 0.32
CA ILE A 140 -5.87 -4.63 -0.16
C ILE A 140 -4.49 -4.02 -0.07
N MET A 141 -3.57 -4.65 0.66
CA MET A 141 -2.27 -4.09 0.97
C MET A 141 -1.16 -5.10 0.73
N ALA A 142 -0.12 -4.68 0.01
CA ALA A 142 1.18 -5.35 0.01
C ALA A 142 2.07 -4.62 1.00
N THR A 143 2.74 -5.39 1.86
CA THR A 143 3.64 -4.85 2.86
C THR A 143 4.73 -5.86 3.21
N HIS A 144 5.88 -5.34 3.60
CA HIS A 144 7.00 -6.00 4.26
C HIS A 144 7.07 -5.66 5.75
N SER A 145 6.18 -4.79 6.26
CA SER A 145 6.21 -4.38 7.66
C SER A 145 5.46 -5.37 8.55
N PRO A 146 6.12 -6.00 9.55
CA PRO A 146 5.42 -6.80 10.55
C PRO A 146 4.41 -5.97 11.36
N LEU A 147 4.61 -4.66 11.50
CA LEU A 147 3.65 -3.79 12.20
C LEU A 147 2.31 -3.75 11.44
N LEU A 148 2.37 -3.55 10.12
CA LEU A 148 1.17 -3.49 9.28
C LEU A 148 0.52 -4.87 9.10
N MET A 149 1.31 -5.95 9.05
CA MET A 149 0.80 -7.32 9.06
C MET A 149 0.01 -7.65 10.33
N ALA A 150 0.34 -7.02 11.46
CA ALA A 150 -0.38 -7.18 12.72
C ALA A 150 -1.73 -6.44 12.78
N CYS A 151 -2.21 -5.87 11.66
CA CYS A 151 -3.49 -5.16 11.62
C CYS A 151 -4.64 -6.10 12.05
N PRO A 152 -5.41 -5.73 13.10
CA PRO A 152 -6.48 -6.59 13.60
C PRO A 152 -7.54 -6.90 12.55
N GLY A 153 -7.91 -8.18 12.43
CA GLY A 153 -8.91 -8.64 11.46
C GLY A 153 -8.39 -8.80 10.02
N ALA A 154 -7.10 -8.50 9.77
CA ALA A 154 -6.51 -8.72 8.46
C ALA A 154 -6.41 -10.22 8.12
N ARG A 155 -6.66 -10.55 6.86
CA ARG A 155 -6.32 -11.86 6.29
C ARG A 155 -5.00 -11.73 5.55
N LEU A 156 -3.98 -12.45 6.01
CA LEU A 156 -2.65 -12.38 5.42
C LEU A 156 -2.48 -13.49 4.38
N PHE A 157 -1.99 -13.10 3.21
CA PHE A 157 -1.65 -14.01 2.14
C PHE A 157 -0.14 -13.92 1.87
N ARG A 158 0.54 -15.05 1.97
CA ARG A 158 1.93 -15.18 1.52
C ARG A 158 1.94 -15.50 0.03
N ILE A 159 2.69 -14.71 -0.74
CA ILE A 159 2.93 -15.01 -2.15
C ILE A 159 4.16 -15.90 -2.25
N SER A 160 3.99 -17.11 -2.75
CA SER A 160 5.06 -18.06 -3.06
C SER A 160 5.12 -18.33 -4.56
N LEU A 161 6.14 -19.07 -5.01
CA LEU A 161 6.22 -19.56 -6.39
C LEU A 161 5.05 -20.49 -6.76
N PHE A 162 4.38 -21.07 -5.75
CA PHE A 162 3.29 -22.03 -5.93
C PHE A 162 1.90 -21.39 -5.81
N GLY A 163 1.79 -20.14 -5.38
CA GLY A 163 0.52 -19.41 -5.31
C GLY A 163 0.38 -18.48 -4.11
N LEU A 164 -0.87 -18.31 -3.66
CA LEU A 164 -1.23 -17.50 -2.51
C LEU A 164 -1.68 -18.40 -1.36
N ASP A 165 -0.93 -18.38 -0.26
CA ASP A 165 -1.21 -19.20 0.92
C ASP A 165 -1.73 -18.32 2.05
N LEU A 166 -2.86 -18.69 2.67
CA LEU A 166 -3.32 -18.05 3.89
C LEU A 166 -2.31 -18.34 5.01
N THR A 167 -1.88 -17.31 5.73
CA THR A 167 -0.84 -17.44 6.76
C THR A 167 -1.24 -16.67 8.01
N ASP A 168 -0.95 -17.21 9.20
CA ASP A 168 -1.13 -16.50 10.45
C ASP A 168 0.02 -15.50 10.69
N PHE A 169 -0.27 -14.39 11.38
CA PHE A 169 0.71 -13.34 11.63
C PHE A 169 2.03 -13.87 12.25
N HIS A 170 1.91 -14.75 13.25
CA HIS A 170 3.07 -15.33 13.93
C HIS A 170 3.89 -16.30 13.07
N ASP A 171 3.33 -16.75 11.95
CA ASP A 171 3.98 -17.64 11.00
C ASP A 171 4.62 -16.91 9.82
N THR A 172 4.47 -15.59 9.76
CA THR A 172 5.14 -14.77 8.76
C THR A 172 6.64 -14.73 9.00
N ASP A 173 7.43 -14.80 7.92
CA ASP A 173 8.90 -14.75 7.99
C ASP A 173 9.37 -13.42 8.61
N HIS A 174 8.68 -12.32 8.30
CA HIS A 174 8.94 -10.99 8.86
C HIS A 174 8.75 -10.95 10.38
N PHE A 175 7.68 -11.54 10.90
CA PHE A 175 7.48 -11.60 12.36
C PHE A 175 8.54 -12.47 13.02
N ARG A 176 8.85 -13.64 12.46
CA ARG A 176 9.85 -14.56 13.03
C ARG A 176 11.24 -13.94 13.06
N MET A 177 11.65 -13.30 11.96
CA MET A 177 12.91 -12.56 11.88
C MET A 177 12.97 -11.44 12.92
N MET A 178 11.95 -10.58 12.97
CA MET A 178 11.92 -9.45 13.91
C MET A 178 11.90 -9.94 15.36
N ARG A 179 11.15 -11.00 15.67
CA ARG A 179 11.13 -11.62 17.00
C ARG A 179 12.51 -12.18 17.38
N SER A 180 13.20 -12.84 16.45
CA SER A 180 14.53 -13.38 16.68
C SER A 180 15.52 -12.25 17.03
N PHE A 181 15.54 -11.21 16.19
CA PHE A 181 16.37 -10.03 16.42
C PHE A 181 16.06 -9.35 17.76
N CYS A 182 14.79 -9.16 18.12
CA CYS A 182 14.43 -8.53 19.40
C CYS A 182 14.77 -9.39 20.63
N ASN A 183 14.83 -10.72 20.51
CA ASN A 183 15.16 -11.60 21.62
C ASN A 183 16.66 -11.67 21.91
N ASP A 184 17.48 -11.70 20.85
CA ASP A 184 18.95 -11.74 20.94
C ASP A 184 19.59 -11.00 19.75
N PRO A 185 19.74 -9.66 19.85
CA PRO A 185 20.29 -8.87 18.75
C PRO A 185 21.75 -9.23 18.44
N ASP A 186 22.57 -9.45 19.47
CA ASP A 186 24.00 -9.71 19.31
C ASP A 186 24.24 -11.08 18.67
N GLY A 187 23.53 -12.12 19.14
CA GLY A 187 23.59 -13.46 18.55
C GLY A 187 23.05 -13.50 17.13
N PHE A 188 21.91 -12.83 16.88
CA PHE A 188 21.34 -12.74 15.54
C PHE A 188 22.29 -12.07 14.55
N LEU A 189 22.95 -10.98 14.94
CA LEU A 189 23.92 -10.29 14.07
C LEU A 189 25.20 -11.12 13.87
N ALA A 190 25.68 -11.82 14.90
CA ALA A 190 26.84 -12.69 14.77
C ALA A 190 26.59 -13.83 13.77
N GLU A 191 25.42 -14.47 13.81
CA GLU A 191 25.03 -15.53 12.86
C GLU A 191 24.87 -14.98 11.44
N ALA A 192 24.13 -13.88 11.28
CA ALA A 192 23.87 -13.27 9.96
C ALA A 192 25.16 -12.80 9.25
N LEU A 193 26.12 -12.25 10.00
CA LEU A 193 27.39 -11.78 9.43
C LEU A 193 28.39 -12.91 9.15
N TYR A 194 28.31 -14.04 9.88
CA TYR A 194 29.16 -15.20 9.63
C TYR A 194 28.78 -15.94 8.32
N GLU A 195 27.49 -15.96 7.97
CA GLU A 195 27.02 -16.59 6.72
C GLU A 195 27.45 -15.82 5.46
N ASP A 196 27.67 -14.51 5.54
CA ASP A 196 28.13 -13.67 4.42
C ASP A 196 29.65 -13.83 4.13
N GLU A 197 30.43 -14.34 5.09
CA GLU A 197 31.88 -14.56 4.97
C GLU A 197 32.27 -15.98 4.49
N ALA A 198 31.31 -16.91 4.40
CA ALA A 198 31.50 -18.32 4.05
C ALA A 198 31.13 -18.66 2.60
#